data_AF-A0A1W9LGL0-F1
#
_entry.id   AF-A0A1W9LGL0-F1
#
_cell.length_a   1.000
_cell.length_b   1.000
_cell.length_c   1.000
_cell.angle_alpha   90.00
_cell.angle_beta   90.00
_cell.angle_gamma   90.00
#
_symmetry.space_group_name_H-M   'P 1'
#
loop_
_entity.id
_entity.type
_entity.pdbx_description
1 polymer ?
#
loop_
_entity_poly.entity_id
_entity_poly.type
_entity_poly.pdbx_seq_one_letter_code
_entity_poly.pdbx_strand_id
1 'polypeptide(L)'
;MKHHLAVSAAVLLGATSFAPAAEPRPWDEYRVILWTGDSAWASPDRAPIFFERLRELGATHGMVHGRADSEALRKAGIPFYVENMVSRGLCLKWNSRVSDWDGFVTGWAKDRNREAFIREYGLCDPAWRASIDAEVRTLVTRHAPHAPLAYDLRDEISITISANPFDYDFSPPTLAAFRAGLRTTHGSLDALNRAWDTRFASWDAVLPFTTDEIKNRMSSGGGMPRGQPDWQALARLAYDPAEARKEPARWNLAPWCDFRSFLDATWAGILDGLRRSARAIDPATPVGIEGTQMPHPFGGYDLWRLSQALDWIEPYDIGGARAIFGSFMEGKPVLSTIGEANENAARRRLWHLLLEGDRGCVIWWSEDCIDWKTPGHPLTVKGRALAPVMREMTGSLAGLFVRARREWDPVAIHYSQPSVQVNWLIESTGDGRTWHRRFSSYEATHNRQAAGRVAWLRQLRRARVRGGARRLRRARAPACRVRVRSAARLFRRRGGCGRHPGSRARDARGGGDRGIPLPAGGRAVDRTRARHGCPDGGGLEARRRRRGVGNPGRGRGGARPPRACDRPPQRATLRPDRPGERYNRALAPDRSRRHRRADPRRRSGGVSPARGPGRK
;
A
#
# COMPACT_ATOMS: atom_id res chain seq x y z
N MET A 1 -34.54 -34.44 35.08
CA MET A 1 -34.36 -34.31 33.62
C MET A 1 -34.83 -32.92 33.22
N LYS A 2 -33.91 -32.01 32.87
CA LYS A 2 -34.21 -30.63 32.47
C LYS A 2 -33.87 -30.47 30.99
N HIS A 3 -34.88 -30.14 30.18
CA HIS A 3 -34.75 -29.88 28.75
C HIS A 3 -34.17 -28.48 28.52
N HIS A 4 -33.10 -28.38 27.73
CA HIS A 4 -32.61 -27.10 27.21
C HIS A 4 -33.07 -26.95 25.74
N LEU A 5 -33.92 -25.94 25.50
CA LEU A 5 -34.22 -25.42 24.17
C LEU A 5 -32.98 -24.72 23.61
N ALA A 6 -32.52 -25.16 22.44
CA ALA A 6 -31.57 -24.42 21.62
C ALA A 6 -32.34 -23.46 20.70
N VAL A 7 -32.18 -22.16 20.89
CA VAL A 7 -32.70 -21.12 20.00
C VAL A 7 -31.73 -20.98 18.82
N SER A 8 -32.12 -21.49 17.65
CA SER A 8 -31.45 -21.21 16.38
C SER A 8 -31.87 -19.83 15.86
N ALA A 9 -30.97 -18.85 15.92
CA ALA A 9 -31.16 -17.58 15.22
C ALA A 9 -30.91 -17.76 13.72
N ALA A 10 -31.96 -18.08 12.97
CA ALA A 10 -31.94 -18.01 11.52
C ALA A 10 -32.00 -16.52 11.10
N VAL A 11 -30.89 -16.00 10.57
CA VAL A 11 -30.88 -14.69 9.90
C VAL A 11 -31.59 -14.85 8.57
N LEU A 12 -32.89 -14.52 8.55
CA LEU A 12 -33.65 -14.30 7.33
C LEU A 12 -33.06 -13.08 6.60
N LEU A 13 -32.33 -13.33 5.52
CA LEU A 13 -31.97 -12.33 4.51
C LEU A 13 -33.24 -11.89 3.79
N GLY A 14 -34.00 -10.99 4.42
CA GLY A 14 -35.05 -10.24 3.74
C GLY A 14 -34.41 -9.41 2.62
N ALA A 15 -34.92 -9.57 1.39
CA ALA A 15 -34.55 -8.71 0.28
C ALA A 15 -35.07 -7.29 0.56
N THR A 16 -34.28 -6.49 1.26
CA THR A 16 -34.50 -5.04 1.30
C THR A 16 -34.22 -4.51 -0.11
N SER A 17 -35.26 -4.00 -0.75
CA SER A 17 -35.12 -3.18 -1.96
C SER A 17 -34.22 -1.99 -1.59
N PHE A 18 -32.93 -2.09 -1.95
CA PHE A 18 -32.01 -0.97 -1.82
C PHE A 18 -32.39 0.05 -2.89
N ALA A 19 -32.91 1.20 -2.47
CA ALA A 19 -32.89 2.37 -3.33
C ALA A 19 -31.45 2.54 -3.86
N PRO A 20 -31.25 2.80 -5.17
CA PRO A 20 -29.91 3.01 -5.70
C PRO A 20 -29.26 4.11 -4.88
N ALA A 21 -28.10 3.81 -4.29
CA ALA A 21 -27.35 4.81 -3.54
C ALA A 21 -27.15 6.02 -4.45
N ALA A 22 -27.54 7.22 -3.99
CA ALA A 22 -27.37 8.43 -4.77
C ALA A 22 -25.91 8.54 -5.24
N GLU A 23 -25.70 9.00 -6.46
CA GLU A 23 -24.35 9.23 -6.97
C GLU A 23 -23.72 10.46 -6.31
N PRO A 24 -22.40 10.47 -6.05
CA PRO A 24 -21.73 11.68 -5.58
C PRO A 24 -21.87 12.83 -6.57
N ARG A 25 -21.78 14.07 -6.09
CA ARG A 25 -21.75 15.26 -6.93
C ARG A 25 -20.66 15.10 -8.00
N PRO A 26 -20.94 15.49 -9.26
CA PRO A 26 -19.94 15.45 -10.31
C PRO A 26 -18.71 16.30 -9.96
N TRP A 27 -17.53 15.78 -10.33
CA TRP A 27 -16.25 16.45 -10.13
C TRP A 27 -15.69 16.83 -11.51
N ASP A 28 -16.36 17.77 -12.18
CA ASP A 28 -16.16 18.04 -13.61
C ASP A 28 -15.25 19.24 -13.91
N GLU A 29 -14.63 19.78 -12.87
CA GLU A 29 -13.67 20.86 -12.91
C GLU A 29 -12.41 20.45 -12.16
N TYR A 30 -11.27 20.97 -12.62
CA TYR A 30 -10.01 20.72 -11.95
C TYR A 30 -9.99 21.44 -10.61
N ARG A 31 -9.74 20.71 -9.52
CA ARG A 31 -9.70 21.27 -8.16
C ARG A 31 -8.26 21.46 -7.70
N VAL A 32 -7.92 22.67 -7.31
CA VAL A 32 -6.64 23.00 -6.66
C VAL A 32 -6.92 23.24 -5.19
N ILE A 33 -6.38 22.38 -4.33
CA ILE A 33 -6.54 22.40 -2.88
C ILE A 33 -5.23 22.87 -2.25
N LEU A 34 -5.27 23.79 -1.29
CA LEU A 34 -4.08 24.15 -0.50
C LEU A 34 -4.07 23.36 0.81
N TRP A 35 -3.08 22.47 0.98
CA TRP A 35 -2.85 21.81 2.26
C TRP A 35 -2.32 22.84 3.26
N THR A 36 -2.97 22.94 4.42
CA THR A 36 -2.80 24.06 5.35
C THR A 36 -2.27 23.57 6.69
N GLY A 37 -1.06 23.99 7.08
CA GLY A 37 -0.53 23.69 8.39
C GLY A 37 -0.92 24.73 9.46
N ASP A 38 -0.33 24.58 10.65
CA ASP A 38 -0.70 25.34 11.85
C ASP A 38 -0.55 26.86 11.69
N SER A 39 0.38 27.32 10.84
CA SER A 39 0.68 28.75 10.72
C SER A 39 -0.52 29.56 10.23
N ALA A 40 -1.40 28.95 9.43
CA ALA A 40 -2.59 29.62 8.89
C ALA A 40 -3.61 29.99 9.96
N TRP A 41 -3.62 29.27 11.08
CA TRP A 41 -4.59 29.45 12.14
C TRP A 41 -3.97 30.00 13.43
N ALA A 42 -2.65 30.23 13.45
CA ALA A 42 -1.92 30.77 14.60
C ALA A 42 -2.32 32.22 14.95
N SER A 43 -2.85 32.97 13.99
CA SER A 43 -3.35 34.35 14.19
C SER A 43 -4.69 34.51 13.45
N PRO A 44 -5.83 34.11 14.06
CA PRO A 44 -7.14 34.12 13.41
C PRO A 44 -7.59 35.50 12.91
N ASP A 45 -7.12 36.57 13.54
CA ASP A 45 -7.30 37.97 13.10
C ASP A 45 -6.69 38.23 11.71
N ARG A 46 -5.68 37.45 11.31
CA ARG A 46 -5.02 37.52 9.99
C ARG A 46 -5.58 36.54 8.98
N ALA A 47 -6.64 35.80 9.30
CA ALA A 47 -7.29 34.88 8.35
C ALA A 47 -7.69 35.55 7.02
N PRO A 48 -8.20 36.81 6.99
CA PRO A 48 -8.48 37.49 5.71
C PRO A 48 -7.27 37.59 4.79
N ILE A 49 -6.09 37.90 5.34
CA ILE A 49 -4.83 37.97 4.58
C ILE A 49 -4.47 36.57 4.05
N PHE A 50 -4.59 35.53 4.87
CA PHE A 50 -4.36 34.15 4.40
C PHE A 50 -5.29 33.79 3.23
N PHE A 51 -6.56 34.16 3.30
CA PHE A 51 -7.54 33.91 2.24
C PHE A 51 -7.22 34.65 0.94
N GLU A 52 -6.67 35.86 1.01
CA GLU A 52 -6.12 36.56 -0.16
C GLU A 52 -4.97 35.78 -0.79
N ARG A 53 -4.03 35.27 0.02
CA ARG A 53 -2.87 34.50 -0.46
C ARG A 53 -3.25 33.16 -1.06
N LEU A 54 -4.27 32.49 -0.49
CA LEU A 54 -4.84 31.27 -1.05
C LEU A 54 -5.36 31.52 -2.48
N ARG A 55 -6.11 32.61 -2.70
CA ARG A 55 -6.59 33.00 -4.04
C ARG A 55 -5.45 33.43 -4.96
N GLU A 56 -4.48 34.19 -4.45
CA GLU A 56 -3.32 34.64 -5.22
C GLU A 56 -2.50 33.45 -5.74
N LEU A 57 -2.39 32.37 -4.95
CA LEU A 57 -1.77 31.10 -5.32
C LEU A 57 -2.54 30.33 -6.41
N GLY A 58 -3.79 30.72 -6.70
CA GLY A 58 -4.67 30.03 -7.63
C GLY A 58 -5.32 28.78 -7.03
N ALA A 59 -5.31 28.63 -5.71
CA ALA A 59 -6.05 27.56 -5.05
C ALA A 59 -7.56 27.86 -5.10
N THR A 60 -8.33 26.82 -5.39
CA THR A 60 -9.80 26.88 -5.49
C THR A 60 -10.48 26.47 -4.19
N HIS A 61 -9.79 25.69 -3.35
CA HIS A 61 -10.32 25.10 -2.14
C HIS A 61 -9.32 25.21 -0.98
N GLY A 62 -9.85 25.49 0.20
CA GLY A 62 -9.13 25.37 1.47
C GLY A 62 -9.31 23.99 2.11
N MET A 63 -8.71 23.82 3.28
CA MET A 63 -8.70 22.58 4.04
C MET A 63 -9.31 22.80 5.43
N VAL A 64 -10.20 21.92 5.85
CA VAL A 64 -10.68 21.84 7.24
C VAL A 64 -10.15 20.56 7.86
N HIS A 65 -9.26 20.67 8.85
CA HIS A 65 -8.57 19.51 9.43
C HIS A 65 -9.34 18.90 10.61
N GLY A 66 -9.63 17.60 10.55
CA GLY A 66 -10.20 16.81 11.64
C GLY A 66 -11.47 17.44 12.22
N ARG A 67 -11.38 17.89 13.49
CA ARG A 67 -12.51 18.50 14.23
C ARG A 67 -12.58 20.02 14.15
N ALA A 68 -11.74 20.64 13.32
CA ALA A 68 -11.81 22.07 13.07
C ALA A 68 -13.18 22.47 12.49
N ASP A 69 -13.49 23.77 12.57
CA ASP A 69 -14.69 24.32 11.97
C ASP A 69 -14.38 24.97 10.60
N SER A 70 -15.42 25.05 9.76
CA SER A 70 -15.38 25.61 8.42
C SER A 70 -15.84 27.07 8.33
N GLU A 71 -16.34 27.69 9.40
CA GLU A 71 -16.98 29.01 9.36
C GLU A 71 -16.11 30.10 8.75
N ALA A 72 -14.81 30.14 9.08
CA ALA A 72 -13.91 31.16 8.54
C ALA A 72 -13.80 31.08 7.01
N LEU A 73 -13.65 29.86 6.45
CA LEU A 73 -13.63 29.64 5.00
C LEU A 73 -14.99 29.96 4.37
N ARG A 74 -16.10 29.57 5.00
CA ARG A 74 -17.45 29.85 4.51
C ARG A 74 -17.77 31.36 4.46
N LYS A 75 -17.45 32.10 5.53
CA LYS A 75 -17.60 33.57 5.57
C LYS A 75 -16.77 34.25 4.49
N ALA A 76 -15.60 33.69 4.18
CA ALA A 76 -14.76 34.17 3.09
C ALA A 76 -15.22 33.70 1.71
N GLY A 77 -16.26 32.86 1.58
CA GLY A 77 -16.69 32.29 0.31
C GLY A 77 -15.66 31.35 -0.33
N ILE A 78 -14.83 30.68 0.48
CA ILE A 78 -13.83 29.72 0.01
C ILE A 78 -14.39 28.30 0.19
N PRO A 79 -14.60 27.55 -0.91
CA PRO A 79 -14.92 26.13 -0.85
C PRO A 79 -13.85 25.33 -0.11
N PHE A 80 -14.21 24.18 0.45
CA PHE A 80 -13.27 23.39 1.24
C PHE A 80 -13.55 21.90 1.12
N TYR A 81 -12.56 21.09 1.49
CA TYR A 81 -12.75 19.67 1.79
C TYR A 81 -12.42 19.42 3.27
N VAL A 82 -12.92 18.32 3.81
CA VAL A 82 -12.68 17.92 5.20
C VAL A 82 -11.60 16.86 5.21
N GLU A 83 -10.47 17.21 5.81
CA GLU A 83 -9.21 16.48 5.81
C GLU A 83 -9.04 15.66 7.09
N ASN A 84 -8.45 14.46 6.99
CA ASN A 84 -7.99 13.69 8.14
C ASN A 84 -9.06 13.40 9.21
N MET A 85 -10.26 12.95 8.79
CA MET A 85 -11.40 12.75 9.69
C MET A 85 -11.14 11.73 10.80
N VAL A 86 -10.43 10.64 10.51
CA VAL A 86 -10.16 9.56 11.46
C VAL A 86 -8.72 9.61 11.94
N SER A 87 -8.48 10.31 13.04
CA SER A 87 -7.12 10.61 13.49
C SER A 87 -6.32 9.40 14.01
N ARG A 88 -6.99 8.34 14.50
CA ARG A 88 -6.36 7.19 15.16
C ARG A 88 -6.64 5.87 14.48
N GLY A 89 -5.60 5.07 14.29
CA GLY A 89 -5.71 3.69 13.84
C GLY A 89 -5.81 3.48 12.33
N LEU A 90 -6.15 4.47 11.50
CA LEU A 90 -6.00 4.36 10.04
C LEU A 90 -4.57 4.67 9.55
N CYS A 91 -3.86 5.54 10.25
CA CYS A 91 -2.45 5.87 10.02
C CYS A 91 -1.69 5.77 11.34
N LEU A 92 -0.73 4.82 11.45
CA LEU A 92 0.04 4.63 12.69
C LEU A 92 1.21 5.60 12.83
N LYS A 93 1.62 6.31 11.77
CA LYS A 93 2.78 7.21 11.77
C LYS A 93 2.69 8.32 12.82
N TRP A 94 1.48 8.84 13.04
CA TRP A 94 1.28 10.07 13.81
C TRP A 94 0.61 9.84 15.17
N ASN A 95 -0.19 8.78 15.31
CA ASN A 95 -1.04 8.57 16.50
C ASN A 95 -0.97 7.11 16.99
N SER A 96 0.23 6.62 17.28
CA SER A 96 0.54 5.29 17.81
C SER A 96 1.56 5.40 18.95
N ARG A 97 1.56 4.47 19.92
CA ARG A 97 2.64 4.33 20.91
C ARG A 97 3.96 3.95 20.26
N VAL A 98 3.93 3.32 19.09
CA VAL A 98 5.13 3.09 18.26
C VAL A 98 5.44 4.35 17.45
N SER A 99 6.15 5.30 18.06
CA SER A 99 6.60 6.54 17.42
C SER A 99 7.99 6.44 16.78
N ASP A 100 8.84 5.54 17.29
CA ASP A 100 10.11 5.16 16.67
C ASP A 100 10.00 3.76 16.06
N TRP A 101 9.61 3.70 14.79
CA TRP A 101 9.42 2.44 14.09
C TRP A 101 10.71 1.64 13.93
N ASP A 102 11.83 2.30 13.62
CA ASP A 102 13.13 1.65 13.42
C ASP A 102 13.64 1.03 14.73
N GLY A 103 13.54 1.78 15.83
CA GLY A 103 13.82 1.29 17.17
C GLY A 103 12.95 0.10 17.55
N PHE A 104 11.64 0.17 17.28
CA PHE A 104 10.69 -0.90 17.55
C PHE A 104 11.04 -2.20 16.79
N VAL A 105 11.21 -2.15 15.47
CA VAL A 105 11.52 -3.36 14.68
C VAL A 105 12.93 -3.89 14.97
N THR A 106 13.89 -3.02 15.26
CA THR A 106 15.25 -3.43 15.68
C THR A 106 15.24 -4.09 17.06
N GLY A 107 14.39 -3.63 17.98
CA GLY A 107 14.15 -4.26 19.28
C GLY A 107 13.56 -5.67 19.10
N TRP A 108 12.44 -5.76 18.38
CA TRP A 108 11.79 -7.03 18.04
C TRP A 108 12.73 -8.02 17.34
N ALA A 109 13.63 -7.55 16.47
CA ALA A 109 14.53 -8.42 15.71
C ALA A 109 15.51 -9.24 16.58
N LYS A 110 15.70 -8.85 17.86
CA LYS A 110 16.58 -9.52 18.83
C LYS A 110 15.99 -10.85 19.30
N ASP A 111 14.72 -10.85 19.72
CA ASP A 111 14.04 -12.02 20.30
C ASP A 111 13.00 -12.66 19.37
N ARG A 112 12.54 -11.94 18.33
CA ARG A 112 11.50 -12.38 17.38
C ARG A 112 10.19 -12.74 18.08
N ASN A 113 9.87 -12.09 19.19
CA ASN A 113 8.66 -12.41 19.95
C ASN A 113 7.38 -12.06 19.16
N ARG A 114 6.44 -13.00 19.11
CA ARG A 114 5.13 -12.87 18.45
C ARG A 114 4.21 -11.85 19.14
N GLU A 115 4.37 -11.62 20.43
CA GLU A 115 3.56 -10.64 21.19
C GLU A 115 3.64 -9.24 20.57
N ALA A 116 4.74 -8.91 19.90
CA ALA A 116 4.92 -7.66 19.19
C ALA A 116 3.96 -7.49 18.00
N PHE A 117 3.30 -8.55 17.51
CA PHE A 117 2.37 -8.49 16.37
C PHE A 117 0.95 -8.06 16.76
N ILE A 118 0.70 -7.64 17.99
CA ILE A 118 -0.58 -7.05 18.37
C ILE A 118 -0.59 -5.57 17.97
N ARG A 119 -1.50 -5.20 17.06
CA ARG A 119 -1.64 -3.82 16.59
C ARG A 119 -2.39 -2.98 17.62
N GLU A 120 -1.89 -1.78 17.91
CA GLU A 120 -2.45 -0.87 18.93
C GLU A 120 -3.90 -0.44 18.69
N TYR A 121 -4.34 -0.47 17.44
CA TYR A 121 -5.76 -0.35 17.08
C TYR A 121 -6.09 -1.61 16.29
N GLY A 122 -6.62 -2.63 16.95
CA GLY A 122 -6.87 -3.92 16.33
C GLY A 122 -7.84 -3.78 15.15
N LEU A 123 -7.50 -4.35 13.99
CA LEU A 123 -8.34 -4.14 12.79
C LEU A 123 -9.74 -4.72 12.97
N CYS A 124 -9.88 -5.76 13.80
CA CYS A 124 -11.16 -6.38 14.13
C CYS A 124 -11.66 -6.03 15.53
N ASP A 125 -11.07 -5.02 16.19
CA ASP A 125 -11.55 -4.53 17.49
C ASP A 125 -12.90 -3.79 17.30
N PRO A 126 -14.00 -4.30 17.87
CA PRO A 126 -15.31 -3.67 17.73
C PRO A 126 -15.38 -2.28 18.38
N ALA A 127 -14.64 -2.04 19.47
CA ALA A 127 -14.66 -0.75 20.16
C ALA A 127 -13.99 0.34 19.31
N TRP A 128 -12.82 0.03 18.74
CA TRP A 128 -12.17 0.94 17.80
C TRP A 128 -13.03 1.17 16.55
N ARG A 129 -13.60 0.11 15.96
CA ARG A 129 -14.49 0.25 14.78
C ARG A 129 -15.70 1.14 15.04
N ALA A 130 -16.34 0.98 16.20
CA ALA A 130 -17.47 1.81 16.58
C ALA A 130 -17.06 3.27 16.80
N SER A 131 -15.88 3.52 17.39
CA SER A 131 -15.42 4.88 17.67
C SER A 131 -15.09 5.67 16.41
N ILE A 132 -14.43 5.05 15.42
CA ILE A 132 -14.12 5.71 14.14
C ILE A 132 -15.37 5.95 13.29
N ASP A 133 -16.37 5.06 13.35
CA ASP A 133 -17.66 5.25 12.69
C ASP A 133 -18.41 6.43 13.31
N ALA A 134 -18.47 6.50 14.65
CA ALA A 134 -19.07 7.62 15.37
C ALA A 134 -18.37 8.96 15.08
N GLU A 135 -17.03 8.96 14.98
CA GLU A 135 -16.25 10.14 14.60
C GLU A 135 -16.60 10.62 13.19
N VAL A 136 -16.62 9.71 12.21
CA VAL A 136 -17.03 10.03 10.83
C VAL A 136 -18.45 10.59 10.80
N ARG A 137 -19.42 9.94 11.45
CA ARG A 137 -20.81 10.41 11.49
C ARG A 137 -20.93 11.82 12.08
N THR A 138 -20.19 12.09 13.16
CA THR A 138 -20.19 13.40 13.82
C THR A 138 -19.67 14.49 12.88
N LEU A 139 -18.54 14.24 12.21
CA LEU A 139 -17.92 15.20 11.31
C LEU A 139 -18.75 15.41 10.03
N VAL A 140 -19.32 14.35 9.45
CA VAL A 140 -20.22 14.48 8.30
C VAL A 140 -21.46 15.27 8.68
N THR A 141 -22.11 14.97 9.81
CA THR A 141 -23.28 15.73 10.29
C THR A 141 -22.99 17.21 10.44
N ARG A 142 -21.80 17.57 10.94
CA ARG A 142 -21.37 18.97 11.06
C ARG A 142 -21.21 19.65 9.71
N HIS A 143 -20.56 19.00 8.74
CA HIS A 143 -20.12 19.67 7.51
C HIS A 143 -21.09 19.48 6.33
N ALA A 144 -21.96 18.47 6.34
CA ALA A 144 -22.89 18.18 5.24
C ALA A 144 -23.76 19.39 4.83
N PRO A 145 -24.30 20.22 5.76
CA PRO A 145 -25.08 21.42 5.40
C PRO A 145 -24.28 22.48 4.63
N HIS A 146 -22.97 22.33 4.54
CA HIS A 146 -22.06 23.27 3.90
C HIS A 146 -21.45 22.75 2.59
N ALA A 147 -21.92 21.59 2.13
CA ALA A 147 -21.55 20.99 0.84
C ALA A 147 -20.02 20.97 0.58
N PRO A 148 -19.21 20.35 1.45
CA PRO A 148 -17.77 20.24 1.23
C PRO A 148 -17.47 19.52 -0.10
N LEU A 149 -16.34 19.83 -0.72
CA LEU A 149 -15.90 19.18 -1.94
C LEU A 149 -15.81 17.66 -1.76
N ALA A 150 -15.20 17.22 -0.66
CA ALA A 150 -14.93 15.83 -0.36
C ALA A 150 -14.70 15.60 1.13
N TYR A 151 -14.85 14.34 1.55
CA TYR A 151 -14.40 13.83 2.84
C TYR A 151 -13.16 12.97 2.64
N ASP A 152 -12.03 13.35 3.24
CA ASP A 152 -10.84 12.52 3.40
C ASP A 152 -10.91 11.77 4.74
N LEU A 153 -10.99 10.45 4.67
CA LEU A 153 -11.00 9.63 5.89
C LEU A 153 -9.67 9.75 6.61
N ARG A 154 -8.55 9.74 5.88
CA ARG A 154 -7.19 9.82 6.45
C ARG A 154 -6.11 9.92 5.37
N ASP A 155 -5.10 10.73 5.65
CA ASP A 155 -3.82 10.76 4.92
C ASP A 155 -2.81 9.68 5.38
N GLU A 156 -2.08 9.13 4.40
CA GLU A 156 -1.03 8.10 4.54
C GLU A 156 -1.48 6.85 5.31
N ILE A 157 -2.66 6.31 4.97
CA ILE A 157 -3.20 5.13 5.65
C ILE A 157 -2.27 3.92 5.53
N SER A 158 -2.21 3.09 6.59
CA SER A 158 -1.43 1.85 6.58
C SER A 158 -1.85 0.89 7.70
N ILE A 159 -1.80 -0.41 7.42
CA ILE A 159 -1.88 -1.46 8.45
C ILE A 159 -0.64 -1.42 9.36
N THR A 160 0.52 -1.06 8.78
CA THR A 160 1.78 -0.85 9.48
C THR A 160 2.10 0.66 9.49
N ILE A 161 3.26 1.07 8.97
CA ILE A 161 3.62 2.46 8.70
C ILE A 161 4.12 2.55 7.26
N SER A 162 3.49 3.39 6.43
CA SER A 162 3.71 3.41 4.98
C SER A 162 3.67 1.99 4.40
N ALA A 163 4.66 1.56 3.62
CA ALA A 163 4.78 0.18 3.13
C ALA A 163 5.71 -0.71 3.99
N ASN A 164 6.09 -0.33 5.21
CA ASN A 164 7.08 -1.08 6.00
C ASN A 164 6.58 -2.51 6.36
N PRO A 165 7.39 -3.56 6.17
CA PRO A 165 7.04 -4.94 6.52
C PRO A 165 6.94 -5.16 8.02
N PHE A 166 5.79 -5.67 8.49
CA PHE A 166 5.61 -6.19 9.84
C PHE A 166 4.33 -7.02 9.94
N ASP A 167 4.33 -8.12 10.70
CA ASP A 167 3.23 -9.10 10.72
C ASP A 167 2.00 -8.69 11.56
N TYR A 168 1.68 -7.39 11.63
CA TYR A 168 0.40 -6.96 12.21
C TYR A 168 -0.79 -7.53 11.40
N ASP A 169 -1.92 -7.89 12.00
CA ASP A 169 -2.34 -7.79 13.41
C ASP A 169 -2.75 -9.17 13.97
N PHE A 170 -2.07 -9.66 15.00
CA PHE A 170 -2.32 -10.95 15.65
C PHE A 170 -3.17 -10.82 16.92
N SER A 171 -3.91 -9.72 17.09
CA SER A 171 -4.85 -9.56 18.20
C SER A 171 -5.91 -10.68 18.21
N PRO A 172 -6.43 -11.08 19.39
CA PRO A 172 -7.45 -12.13 19.48
C PRO A 172 -8.70 -11.91 18.61
N PRO A 173 -9.28 -10.69 18.51
CA PRO A 173 -10.40 -10.44 17.61
C PRO A 173 -10.05 -10.69 16.13
N THR A 174 -8.85 -10.29 15.71
CA THR A 174 -8.39 -10.46 14.33
C THR A 174 -8.15 -11.94 13.99
N LEU A 175 -7.57 -12.71 14.92
CA LEU A 175 -7.39 -14.16 14.74
C LEU A 175 -8.73 -14.92 14.72
N ALA A 176 -9.69 -14.52 15.57
CA ALA A 176 -11.03 -15.09 15.56
C ALA A 176 -11.76 -14.84 14.22
N ALA A 177 -11.73 -13.60 13.72
CA ALA A 177 -12.30 -13.24 12.42
C ALA A 177 -11.60 -13.97 11.27
N PHE A 178 -10.27 -14.11 11.32
CA PHE A 178 -9.50 -14.85 10.33
C PHE A 178 -9.93 -16.33 10.27
N ARG A 179 -10.06 -17.01 11.41
CA ARG A 179 -10.55 -18.40 11.48
C ARG A 179 -11.95 -18.54 10.92
N ALA A 180 -12.85 -17.60 11.21
CA ALA A 180 -14.20 -17.59 10.63
C ALA A 180 -14.16 -17.46 9.10
N GLY A 181 -13.27 -16.61 8.57
CA GLY A 181 -13.00 -16.51 7.13
C GLY A 181 -12.50 -17.84 6.54
N LEU A 182 -11.54 -18.50 7.19
CA LEU A 182 -11.01 -19.79 6.73
C LEU A 182 -12.07 -20.90 6.75
N ARG A 183 -12.97 -20.93 7.75
CA ARG A 183 -14.11 -21.86 7.77
C ARG A 183 -15.00 -21.67 6.55
N THR A 184 -15.23 -20.42 6.15
CA THR A 184 -16.04 -20.10 4.96
C THR A 184 -15.34 -20.55 3.67
N THR A 185 -14.02 -20.34 3.56
CA THR A 185 -13.26 -20.68 2.35
C THR A 185 -12.99 -22.17 2.18
N HIS A 186 -12.69 -22.89 3.27
CA HIS A 186 -12.25 -24.29 3.23
C HIS A 186 -13.31 -25.29 3.69
N GLY A 187 -14.36 -24.84 4.39
CA GLY A 187 -15.46 -25.67 4.89
C GLY A 187 -15.12 -26.51 6.12
N SER A 188 -13.97 -27.20 6.15
CA SER A 188 -13.54 -28.08 7.24
C SER A 188 -12.07 -27.91 7.62
N LEU A 189 -11.71 -28.31 8.85
CA LEU A 189 -10.33 -28.26 9.33
C LEU A 189 -9.42 -29.18 8.51
N ASP A 190 -9.91 -30.36 8.11
CA ASP A 190 -9.17 -31.30 7.27
C ASP A 190 -8.90 -30.72 5.88
N ALA A 191 -9.87 -30.02 5.28
CA ALA A 191 -9.67 -29.35 4.00
C ALA A 191 -8.66 -28.20 4.11
N LEU A 192 -8.69 -27.42 5.20
CA LEU A 192 -7.68 -26.41 5.48
C LEU A 192 -6.29 -27.06 5.63
N ASN A 193 -6.17 -28.09 6.47
CA ASN A 193 -4.91 -28.79 6.72
C ASN A 193 -4.32 -29.38 5.42
N ARG A 194 -5.15 -29.97 4.54
CA ARG A 194 -4.71 -30.41 3.21
C ARG A 194 -4.27 -29.24 2.33
N ALA A 195 -5.03 -28.14 2.30
CA ALA A 195 -4.70 -26.98 1.47
C ALA A 195 -3.41 -26.29 1.90
N TRP A 196 -3.16 -26.21 3.21
CA TRP A 196 -2.03 -25.52 3.80
C TRP A 196 -0.80 -26.40 4.04
N ASP A 197 -0.94 -27.72 3.84
CA ASP A 197 0.01 -28.73 4.27
C ASP A 197 0.37 -28.60 5.76
N THR A 198 -0.68 -28.56 6.59
CA THR A 198 -0.60 -28.38 8.05
C THR A 198 -1.32 -29.50 8.79
N ARG A 199 -1.18 -29.50 10.12
CA ARG A 199 -1.78 -30.50 11.02
C ARG A 199 -2.33 -29.87 12.30
N PHE A 200 -3.13 -28.81 12.16
CA PHE A 200 -3.81 -28.20 13.30
C PHE A 200 -4.83 -29.18 13.87
N ALA A 201 -4.84 -29.36 15.20
CA ALA A 201 -5.74 -30.28 15.90
C ALA A 201 -7.15 -29.71 16.12
N SER A 202 -7.29 -28.38 16.06
CA SER A 202 -8.57 -27.69 16.20
C SER A 202 -8.52 -26.35 15.47
N TRP A 203 -9.69 -25.76 15.22
CA TRP A 203 -9.78 -24.40 14.66
C TRP A 203 -9.13 -23.35 15.57
N ASP A 204 -9.17 -23.53 16.89
CA ASP A 204 -8.58 -22.58 17.84
C ASP A 204 -7.04 -22.65 17.86
N ALA A 205 -6.47 -23.77 17.40
CA ALA A 205 -5.03 -23.90 17.19
C ALA A 205 -4.56 -23.24 15.89
N VAL A 206 -5.47 -22.95 14.94
CA VAL A 206 -5.09 -22.36 13.64
C VAL A 206 -4.55 -20.95 13.87
N LEU A 207 -3.34 -20.73 13.38
CA LEU A 207 -2.68 -19.43 13.32
C LEU A 207 -2.12 -19.22 11.91
N PRO A 208 -2.16 -17.97 11.40
CA PRO A 208 -1.44 -17.63 10.18
C PRO A 208 0.06 -17.77 10.41
N PHE A 209 0.81 -18.09 9.36
CA PHE A 209 2.26 -18.12 9.47
C PHE A 209 2.80 -16.68 9.51
N THR A 210 3.74 -16.44 10.41
CA THR A 210 4.57 -15.23 10.41
C THR A 210 5.50 -15.25 9.20
N THR A 211 6.12 -14.11 8.90
CA THR A 211 7.12 -14.02 7.84
C THR A 211 8.35 -14.86 8.16
N ASP A 212 8.73 -15.00 9.44
CA ASP A 212 9.79 -15.92 9.86
C ASP A 212 9.35 -17.39 9.67
N GLU A 213 8.13 -17.77 10.04
CA GLU A 213 7.67 -19.17 9.88
C GLU A 213 7.55 -19.60 8.43
N ILE A 214 7.00 -18.74 7.55
CA ILE A 214 6.90 -19.08 6.14
C ILE A 214 8.29 -19.13 5.49
N LYS A 215 9.23 -18.28 5.91
CA LYS A 215 10.64 -18.38 5.50
C LYS A 215 11.29 -19.65 6.02
N ASN A 216 10.94 -20.12 7.23
CA ASN A 216 11.43 -21.40 7.74
C ASN A 216 10.89 -22.57 6.92
N ARG A 217 9.60 -22.55 6.53
CA ARG A 217 9.04 -23.52 5.57
C ARG A 217 9.79 -23.47 4.24
N MET A 218 10.06 -22.27 3.72
CA MET A 218 10.85 -22.09 2.49
C MET A 218 12.29 -22.59 2.61
N SER A 219 12.92 -22.60 3.79
CA SER A 219 14.27 -23.14 3.97
C SER A 219 14.30 -24.64 4.28
N SER A 220 13.30 -25.15 5.01
CA SER A 220 13.27 -26.54 5.49
C SER A 220 12.46 -27.51 4.62
N GLY A 221 11.50 -27.01 3.85
CA GLY A 221 10.51 -27.84 3.14
C GLY A 221 9.44 -28.47 4.03
N GLY A 222 9.41 -28.17 5.34
CA GLY A 222 8.46 -28.76 6.27
C GLY A 222 7.10 -28.05 6.31
N GLY A 223 6.01 -28.81 6.27
CA GLY A 223 4.65 -28.28 6.39
C GLY A 223 4.34 -27.58 7.73
N MET A 224 5.02 -27.93 8.82
CA MET A 224 4.91 -27.19 10.10
C MET A 224 6.31 -26.96 10.65
N PRO A 225 7.03 -25.94 10.17
CA PRO A 225 8.40 -25.69 10.55
C PRO A 225 8.49 -25.28 12.03
N ARG A 226 9.53 -25.73 12.73
CA ARG A 226 9.80 -25.38 14.13
C ARG A 226 11.12 -24.63 14.21
N GLY A 227 11.23 -23.70 15.17
CA GLY A 227 12.43 -22.89 15.37
C GLY A 227 12.60 -21.80 14.32
N GLN A 228 13.85 -21.36 14.15
CA GLN A 228 14.21 -20.26 13.27
C GLN A 228 14.52 -20.76 11.85
N PRO A 229 14.29 -19.95 10.80
CA PRO A 229 14.74 -20.27 9.46
C PRO A 229 16.25 -20.52 9.40
N ASP A 230 16.67 -21.45 8.55
CA ASP A 230 18.04 -21.45 8.06
C ASP A 230 18.18 -20.30 7.06
N TRP A 231 18.66 -19.16 7.57
CA TRP A 231 18.82 -17.94 6.79
C TRP A 231 19.82 -18.08 5.64
N GLN A 232 20.81 -18.96 5.77
CA GLN A 232 21.81 -19.19 4.72
C GLN A 232 21.23 -20.06 3.60
N ALA A 233 20.51 -21.12 3.96
CA ALA A 233 19.80 -21.93 2.99
C ALA A 233 18.71 -21.11 2.26
N LEU A 234 17.98 -20.27 3.01
CA LEU A 234 16.98 -19.38 2.44
C LEU A 234 17.59 -18.41 1.41
N ALA A 235 18.71 -17.76 1.72
CA ALA A 235 19.35 -16.79 0.84
C ALA A 235 19.89 -17.42 -0.47
N ARG A 236 20.16 -18.74 -0.47
CA ARG A 236 20.55 -19.50 -1.67
C ARG A 236 19.37 -20.01 -2.49
N LEU A 237 18.15 -19.90 -1.97
CA LEU A 237 16.96 -20.41 -2.64
C LEU A 237 16.67 -19.58 -3.89
N ALA A 238 16.65 -20.24 -5.04
CA ALA A 238 16.15 -19.68 -6.29
C ALA A 238 14.80 -20.30 -6.62
N TYR A 239 13.83 -19.47 -6.98
CA TYR A 239 12.55 -19.99 -7.49
C TYR A 239 12.74 -20.45 -8.93
N ASP A 240 12.60 -21.75 -9.14
CA ASP A 240 12.41 -22.36 -10.45
C ASP A 240 11.07 -23.12 -10.47
N PRO A 241 10.16 -22.87 -11.44
CA PRO A 241 8.85 -23.51 -11.45
C PRO A 241 8.87 -25.02 -11.60
N ALA A 242 9.89 -25.62 -12.23
CA ALA A 242 9.99 -27.06 -12.41
C ALA A 242 10.50 -27.73 -11.13
N GLU A 243 11.54 -27.17 -10.50
CA GLU A 243 12.04 -27.65 -9.21
C GLU A 243 11.04 -27.41 -8.08
N ALA A 244 10.34 -26.27 -8.08
CA ALA A 244 9.34 -25.96 -7.06
C ALA A 244 8.19 -26.99 -7.00
N ARG A 245 7.83 -27.60 -8.14
CA ARG A 245 6.81 -28.67 -8.17
C ARG A 245 7.28 -29.97 -7.50
N LYS A 246 8.59 -30.22 -7.44
CA LYS A 246 9.16 -31.40 -6.77
C LYS A 246 9.16 -31.22 -5.24
N GLU A 247 9.11 -29.98 -4.77
CA GLU A 247 9.10 -29.63 -3.34
C GLU A 247 7.84 -28.81 -2.97
N PRO A 248 6.63 -29.37 -3.15
CA PRO A 248 5.38 -28.61 -3.05
C PRO A 248 5.17 -28.00 -1.65
N ALA A 249 5.60 -28.67 -0.59
CA ALA A 249 5.50 -28.18 0.78
C ALA A 249 6.30 -26.88 1.00
N ARG A 250 7.52 -26.79 0.44
CA ARG A 250 8.38 -25.60 0.52
C ARG A 250 7.71 -24.37 -0.07
N TRP A 251 7.03 -24.57 -1.19
CA TRP A 251 6.42 -23.51 -1.99
C TRP A 251 4.92 -23.36 -1.73
N ASN A 252 4.36 -24.08 -0.76
CA ASN A 252 3.02 -23.81 -0.26
C ASN A 252 3.05 -22.59 0.65
N LEU A 253 2.78 -21.42 0.08
CA LEU A 253 2.79 -20.13 0.78
C LEU A 253 1.43 -19.74 1.36
N ALA A 254 0.41 -20.61 1.24
CA ALA A 254 -0.97 -20.30 1.58
C ALA A 254 -1.18 -19.80 3.03
N PRO A 255 -0.59 -20.41 4.08
CA PRO A 255 -0.79 -19.93 5.46
C PRO A 255 -0.35 -18.49 5.72
N TRP A 256 0.59 -17.99 4.92
CA TRP A 256 1.03 -16.61 4.97
C TRP A 256 0.16 -15.72 4.06
N CYS A 257 -0.03 -16.11 2.80
CA CYS A 257 -0.80 -15.33 1.81
C CYS A 257 -2.27 -15.14 2.19
N ASP A 258 -2.93 -16.17 2.74
CA ASP A 258 -4.34 -16.09 3.11
C ASP A 258 -4.58 -15.05 4.20
N PHE A 259 -3.64 -14.91 5.13
CA PHE A 259 -3.74 -13.86 6.16
C PHE A 259 -3.61 -12.46 5.57
N ARG A 260 -2.69 -12.25 4.62
CA ARG A 260 -2.48 -10.93 3.99
C ARG A 260 -3.68 -10.57 3.13
N SER A 261 -4.25 -11.56 2.43
CA SER A 261 -5.50 -11.41 1.68
C SER A 261 -6.70 -11.14 2.59
N PHE A 262 -6.76 -11.76 3.77
CA PHE A 262 -7.76 -11.46 4.79
C PHE A 262 -7.63 -10.03 5.32
N LEU A 263 -6.41 -9.57 5.61
CA LEU A 263 -6.15 -8.20 6.05
C LEU A 263 -6.49 -7.18 4.94
N ASP A 264 -6.14 -7.46 3.68
CA ASP A 264 -6.53 -6.66 2.52
C ASP A 264 -8.06 -6.49 2.42
N ALA A 265 -8.81 -7.57 2.61
CA ALA A 265 -10.27 -7.55 2.61
C ALA A 265 -10.85 -6.81 3.83
N THR A 266 -10.27 -7.03 5.01
CA THR A 266 -10.67 -6.38 6.27
C THR A 266 -10.47 -4.87 6.20
N TRP A 267 -9.33 -4.43 5.68
CA TRP A 267 -8.98 -3.03 5.52
C TRP A 267 -9.91 -2.32 4.54
N ALA A 268 -10.13 -2.89 3.35
CA ALA A 268 -11.08 -2.34 2.39
C ALA A 268 -12.52 -2.31 2.93
N GLY A 269 -12.91 -3.31 3.74
CA GLY A 269 -14.21 -3.36 4.39
C GLY A 269 -14.41 -2.28 5.46
N ILE A 270 -13.35 -1.91 6.19
CA ILE A 270 -13.39 -0.77 7.13
C ILE A 270 -13.65 0.53 6.36
N LEU A 271 -12.88 0.79 5.31
CA LEU A 271 -13.01 2.01 4.50
C LEU A 271 -14.39 2.10 3.82
N ASP A 272 -14.88 1.00 3.25
CA ASP A 272 -16.23 0.95 2.67
C ASP A 272 -17.32 1.19 3.72
N GLY A 273 -17.18 0.63 4.92
CA GLY A 273 -18.09 0.87 6.04
C GLY A 273 -18.17 2.35 6.41
N LEU A 274 -17.02 3.01 6.58
CA LEU A 274 -16.95 4.44 6.89
C LEU A 274 -17.54 5.30 5.77
N ARG A 275 -17.21 4.99 4.51
CA ARG A 275 -17.82 5.64 3.34
C ARG A 275 -19.34 5.48 3.36
N ARG A 276 -19.87 4.29 3.58
CA ARG A 276 -21.32 4.06 3.63
C ARG A 276 -21.99 4.85 4.77
N SER A 277 -21.38 4.89 5.95
CA SER A 277 -21.87 5.71 7.07
C SER A 277 -21.89 7.20 6.74
N ALA A 278 -20.83 7.72 6.11
CA ALA A 278 -20.78 9.10 5.64
C ALA A 278 -21.86 9.38 4.59
N ARG A 279 -21.97 8.53 3.57
CA ARG A 279 -22.93 8.66 2.45
C ARG A 279 -24.39 8.52 2.86
N ALA A 280 -24.67 7.85 3.99
CA ALA A 280 -26.02 7.79 4.56
C ALA A 280 -26.47 9.14 5.15
N ILE A 281 -25.54 10.00 5.55
CA ILE A 281 -25.82 11.34 6.09
C ILE A 281 -25.69 12.39 4.98
N ASP A 282 -24.62 12.32 4.19
CA ASP A 282 -24.36 13.18 3.04
C ASP A 282 -24.24 12.34 1.75
N PRO A 283 -25.36 12.06 1.08
CA PRO A 283 -25.39 11.30 -0.15
C PRO A 283 -24.85 12.08 -1.36
N ALA A 284 -24.38 13.31 -1.20
CA ALA A 284 -23.88 14.14 -2.29
C ALA A 284 -22.34 14.25 -2.28
N THR A 285 -21.70 14.19 -1.11
CA THR A 285 -20.24 14.37 -1.00
C THR A 285 -19.46 13.05 -1.17
N PRO A 286 -18.41 13.00 -2.02
CA PRO A 286 -17.57 11.81 -2.20
C PRO A 286 -16.62 11.59 -0.99
N VAL A 287 -16.33 10.33 -0.67
CA VAL A 287 -15.44 9.93 0.44
C VAL A 287 -14.22 9.18 -0.09
N GLY A 288 -13.04 9.52 0.41
CA GLY A 288 -11.76 9.04 -0.12
C GLY A 288 -10.65 9.05 0.91
N ILE A 289 -9.42 8.89 0.43
CA ILE A 289 -8.19 8.93 1.24
C ILE A 289 -7.05 9.61 0.46
N GLU A 290 -6.05 10.08 1.19
CA GLU A 290 -4.81 10.65 0.64
C GLU A 290 -3.55 9.84 0.98
N GLY A 291 -2.45 10.10 0.27
CA GLY A 291 -1.11 9.62 0.61
C GLY A 291 -0.90 8.11 0.43
N THR A 292 -1.63 7.47 -0.49
CA THR A 292 -1.54 6.00 -0.64
C THR A 292 -0.19 5.52 -1.17
N GLN A 293 0.18 4.30 -0.77
CA GLN A 293 1.48 3.68 -1.07
C GLN A 293 1.43 2.77 -2.31
N MET A 294 2.58 2.25 -2.73
CA MET A 294 2.67 1.23 -3.78
C MET A 294 1.96 -0.07 -3.39
N PRO A 295 1.52 -0.92 -4.36
CA PRO A 295 1.06 -2.27 -4.04
C PRO A 295 2.10 -3.01 -3.19
N HIS A 296 1.69 -3.50 -2.02
CA HIS A 296 2.60 -4.16 -1.09
C HIS A 296 1.84 -5.16 -0.19
N PRO A 297 2.49 -6.23 0.33
CA PRO A 297 1.82 -7.24 1.15
C PRO A 297 1.45 -6.78 2.57
N PHE A 298 2.03 -5.66 3.03
CA PHE A 298 1.89 -5.18 4.41
C PHE A 298 1.09 -3.88 4.45
N GLY A 299 1.75 -2.73 4.28
CA GLY A 299 1.11 -1.43 4.39
C GLY A 299 0.64 -0.80 3.08
N GLY A 300 0.81 -1.47 1.94
CA GLY A 300 0.47 -0.97 0.60
C GLY A 300 -0.74 -1.61 -0.07
N TYR A 301 -1.46 -2.48 0.66
CA TYR A 301 -2.79 -3.06 0.40
C TYR A 301 -3.14 -3.53 -1.04
N ASP A 302 -4.24 -4.25 -1.16
CA ASP A 302 -4.84 -4.57 -2.46
C ASP A 302 -5.47 -3.30 -3.09
N LEU A 303 -4.75 -2.66 -4.01
CA LEU A 303 -5.22 -1.44 -4.70
C LEU A 303 -6.51 -1.68 -5.49
N TRP A 304 -6.77 -2.91 -5.95
CA TRP A 304 -8.05 -3.25 -6.58
C TRP A 304 -9.18 -3.11 -5.56
N ARG A 305 -9.04 -3.68 -4.37
CA ARG A 305 -10.09 -3.59 -3.33
C ARG A 305 -10.32 -2.16 -2.87
N LEU A 306 -9.26 -1.38 -2.63
CA LEU A 306 -9.40 0.02 -2.25
C LEU A 306 -10.15 0.84 -3.30
N SER A 307 -9.84 0.64 -4.59
CA SER A 307 -10.53 1.35 -5.68
C SER A 307 -12.05 1.11 -5.73
N GLN A 308 -12.50 -0.03 -5.18
CA GLN A 308 -13.93 -0.35 -5.08
C GLN A 308 -14.56 0.23 -3.82
N ALA A 309 -13.78 0.41 -2.74
CA ALA A 309 -14.25 0.87 -1.44
C ALA A 309 -14.41 2.40 -1.32
N LEU A 310 -13.78 3.17 -2.22
CA LEU A 310 -13.65 4.63 -2.11
C LEU A 310 -14.22 5.36 -3.33
N ASP A 311 -14.67 6.59 -3.15
CA ASP A 311 -15.21 7.43 -4.23
C ASP A 311 -14.12 8.27 -4.91
N TRP A 312 -13.03 8.62 -4.21
CA TRP A 312 -11.86 9.34 -4.74
C TRP A 312 -10.57 8.90 -4.06
N ILE A 313 -9.41 9.28 -4.64
CA ILE A 313 -8.08 8.92 -4.12
C ILE A 313 -7.02 9.97 -4.43
N GLU A 314 -6.06 10.17 -3.53
CA GLU A 314 -4.74 10.77 -3.83
C GLU A 314 -3.65 9.70 -3.64
N PRO A 315 -2.97 9.26 -4.72
CA PRO A 315 -1.90 8.29 -4.61
C PRO A 315 -0.51 8.90 -4.85
N TYR A 316 0.45 8.53 -4.00
CA TYR A 316 1.85 8.68 -4.36
C TYR A 316 2.20 7.73 -5.50
N ASP A 317 2.84 8.21 -6.56
CA ASP A 317 3.20 7.39 -7.73
C ASP A 317 4.44 6.51 -7.48
N ILE A 318 4.37 5.67 -6.44
CA ILE A 318 5.38 4.70 -6.07
C ILE A 318 4.99 3.36 -6.69
N GLY A 319 5.93 2.68 -7.34
CA GLY A 319 5.66 1.39 -7.99
C GLY A 319 4.54 1.44 -9.04
N GLY A 320 4.24 2.60 -9.63
CA GLY A 320 3.17 2.78 -10.62
C GLY A 320 1.76 2.76 -10.04
N ALA A 321 1.59 3.03 -8.73
CA ALA A 321 0.30 3.07 -8.06
C ALA A 321 -0.71 3.98 -8.77
N ARG A 322 -0.28 5.15 -9.25
CA ARG A 322 -1.15 6.07 -9.99
C ARG A 322 -1.76 5.38 -11.22
N ALA A 323 -0.93 4.75 -12.07
CA ALA A 323 -1.43 4.08 -13.27
C ALA A 323 -2.43 2.94 -12.96
N ILE A 324 -2.25 2.27 -11.82
CA ILE A 324 -3.16 1.24 -11.32
C ILE A 324 -4.51 1.89 -10.91
N PHE A 325 -4.49 2.89 -10.04
CA PHE A 325 -5.69 3.59 -9.60
C PHE A 325 -6.43 4.24 -10.77
N GLY A 326 -5.73 4.97 -11.66
CA GLY A 326 -6.34 5.57 -12.86
C GLY A 326 -6.97 4.56 -13.82
N SER A 327 -6.59 3.27 -13.75
CA SER A 327 -7.24 2.20 -14.51
C SER A 327 -8.46 1.58 -13.81
N PHE A 328 -8.46 1.58 -12.48
CA PHE A 328 -9.48 0.95 -11.64
C PHE A 328 -10.59 1.91 -11.21
N MET A 329 -10.26 3.19 -11.08
CA MET A 329 -11.10 4.30 -10.63
C MET A 329 -11.52 5.17 -11.83
N GLU A 330 -11.79 4.56 -12.98
CA GLU A 330 -12.27 5.25 -14.17
C GLU A 330 -13.58 5.99 -13.85
N GLY A 331 -13.61 7.31 -14.12
CA GLY A 331 -14.76 8.17 -13.80
C GLY A 331 -14.77 8.72 -12.37
N LYS A 332 -13.94 8.19 -11.47
CA LYS A 332 -13.76 8.71 -10.10
C LYS A 332 -12.61 9.72 -10.06
N PRO A 333 -12.65 10.70 -9.14
CA PRO A 333 -11.55 11.66 -8.97
C PRO A 333 -10.28 10.98 -8.48
N VAL A 334 -9.19 11.24 -9.19
CA VAL A 334 -7.82 10.97 -8.75
C VAL A 334 -7.11 12.31 -8.64
N LEU A 335 -6.51 12.57 -7.48
CA LEU A 335 -5.78 13.80 -7.18
C LEU A 335 -4.28 13.50 -7.14
N SER A 336 -3.48 14.55 -7.15
CA SER A 336 -2.03 14.45 -6.95
C SER A 336 -1.50 15.49 -5.99
N THR A 337 -0.53 15.13 -5.15
CA THR A 337 0.25 16.09 -4.38
C THR A 337 1.33 16.76 -5.23
N ILE A 338 1.42 18.10 -5.15
CA ILE A 338 2.41 18.94 -5.83
C ILE A 338 3.33 19.56 -4.78
N GLY A 339 4.61 19.19 -4.85
CA GLY A 339 5.67 19.70 -3.97
C GLY A 339 6.73 20.51 -4.71
N GLU A 340 6.65 20.58 -6.04
CA GLU A 340 7.59 21.27 -6.92
C GLU A 340 7.73 22.76 -6.54
N ALA A 341 8.96 23.27 -6.57
CA ALA A 341 9.24 24.70 -6.35
C ALA A 341 9.49 25.48 -7.64
N ASN A 342 9.59 24.78 -8.78
CA ASN A 342 9.85 25.36 -10.09
C ASN A 342 8.59 25.28 -10.97
N GLU A 343 8.23 26.41 -11.58
CA GLU A 343 7.04 26.56 -12.42
C GLU A 343 7.00 25.54 -13.56
N ASN A 344 8.07 25.42 -14.35
CA ASN A 344 8.09 24.53 -15.52
C ASN A 344 8.02 23.05 -15.12
N ALA A 345 8.64 22.67 -14.01
CA ALA A 345 8.52 21.33 -13.46
C ALA A 345 7.09 21.02 -13.03
N ALA A 346 6.45 21.94 -12.29
CA ALA A 346 5.06 21.82 -11.86
C ALA A 346 4.10 21.78 -13.06
N ARG A 347 4.27 22.68 -14.03
CA ARG A 347 3.50 22.74 -15.29
C ARG A 347 3.57 21.43 -16.06
N ARG A 348 4.76 20.91 -16.29
CA ARG A 348 4.94 19.63 -16.98
C ARG A 348 4.25 18.49 -16.25
N ARG A 349 4.36 18.45 -14.91
CA ARG A 349 3.74 17.40 -14.10
C ARG A 349 2.22 17.49 -14.13
N LEU A 350 1.65 18.65 -13.86
CA LEU A 350 0.21 18.86 -13.80
C LEU A 350 -0.47 18.56 -15.13
N TRP A 351 0.07 19.06 -16.26
CA TRP A 351 -0.44 18.69 -17.59
C TRP A 351 -0.32 17.19 -17.87
N HIS A 352 0.80 16.55 -17.50
CA HIS A 352 0.94 15.11 -17.65
C HIS A 352 -0.11 14.33 -16.87
N LEU A 353 -0.38 14.74 -15.63
CA LEU A 353 -1.34 14.09 -14.74
C LEU A 353 -2.78 14.31 -15.19
N LEU A 354 -3.15 15.53 -15.59
CA LEU A 354 -4.44 15.83 -16.22
C LEU A 354 -4.69 14.96 -17.47
N LEU A 355 -3.70 14.83 -18.36
CA LEU A 355 -3.82 13.98 -19.57
C LEU A 355 -3.94 12.48 -19.25
N GLU A 356 -3.48 12.06 -18.09
CA GLU A 356 -3.63 10.71 -17.57
C GLU A 356 -4.94 10.54 -16.77
N GLY A 357 -5.72 11.61 -16.56
CA GLY A 357 -7.07 11.59 -16.00
C GLY A 357 -7.23 12.16 -14.58
N ASP A 358 -6.21 12.80 -14.02
CA ASP A 358 -6.34 13.43 -12.70
C ASP A 358 -7.27 14.64 -12.77
N ARG A 359 -8.08 14.82 -11.72
CA ARG A 359 -9.14 15.84 -11.64
C ARG A 359 -8.84 16.94 -10.62
N GLY A 360 -7.62 16.96 -10.09
CA GLY A 360 -7.21 17.96 -9.14
C GLY A 360 -5.83 17.70 -8.57
N CYS A 361 -5.36 18.65 -7.77
CA CYS A 361 -4.15 18.52 -7.00
C CYS A 361 -4.27 19.13 -5.61
N VAL A 362 -3.43 18.61 -4.71
CA VAL A 362 -3.16 19.18 -3.39
C VAL A 362 -1.79 19.87 -3.47
N ILE A 363 -1.73 21.16 -3.18
CA ILE A 363 -0.48 21.91 -3.06
C ILE A 363 0.09 21.62 -1.67
N TRP A 364 1.24 20.96 -1.63
CA TRP A 364 2.01 20.79 -0.40
C TRP A 364 3.05 21.91 -0.33
N TRP A 365 2.91 22.90 0.54
CA TRP A 365 1.85 23.19 1.52
C TRP A 365 1.95 24.67 1.89
N SER A 366 1.04 25.18 2.72
CA SER A 366 0.92 26.61 3.03
C SER A 366 2.21 27.23 3.59
N GLU A 367 2.98 26.48 4.37
CA GLU A 367 4.23 26.88 5.02
C GLU A 367 5.35 27.12 4.02
N ASP A 368 5.34 26.39 2.90
CA ASP A 368 6.32 26.61 1.83
C ASP A 368 5.85 27.67 0.83
N CYS A 369 4.55 27.92 0.72
CA CYS A 369 3.96 28.80 -0.29
C CYS A 369 3.75 30.23 0.22
N ILE A 370 3.64 30.43 1.53
CA ILE A 370 3.32 31.70 2.18
C ILE A 370 4.41 32.03 3.19
N ASP A 371 4.93 33.27 3.16
CA ASP A 371 5.86 33.75 4.17
C ASP A 371 5.10 34.25 5.41
N TRP A 372 4.95 33.38 6.40
CA TRP A 372 4.23 33.68 7.64
C TRP A 372 4.94 34.69 8.57
N LYS A 373 6.19 35.06 8.28
CA LYS A 373 6.99 35.94 9.16
C LYS A 373 6.89 37.39 8.73
N THR A 374 6.73 37.65 7.44
CA THR A 374 6.64 39.00 6.89
C THR A 374 5.20 39.55 7.01
N PRO A 375 5.00 40.79 7.48
CA PRO A 375 3.68 41.43 7.47
C PRO A 375 2.99 41.34 6.10
N GLY A 376 1.70 41.02 6.08
CA GLY A 376 0.93 40.81 4.84
C GLY A 376 1.08 39.42 4.21
N HIS A 377 1.90 38.54 4.81
CA HIS A 377 2.11 37.15 4.43
C HIS A 377 2.33 36.93 2.92
N PRO A 378 3.28 37.61 2.26
CA PRO A 378 3.45 37.50 0.82
C PRO A 378 3.73 36.06 0.39
N LEU A 379 3.38 35.72 -0.85
CA LEU A 379 3.75 34.42 -1.43
C LEU A 379 5.28 34.28 -1.46
N THR A 380 5.79 33.10 -1.14
CA THR A 380 7.23 32.77 -1.26
C THR A 380 7.64 32.65 -2.74
N VAL A 381 8.93 32.39 -3.00
CA VAL A 381 9.40 32.04 -4.35
C VAL A 381 8.63 30.85 -4.93
N LYS A 382 8.37 29.82 -4.12
CA LYS A 382 7.57 28.65 -4.54
C LYS A 382 6.12 29.05 -4.80
N GLY A 383 5.49 29.80 -3.90
CA GLY A 383 4.11 30.26 -4.09
C GLY A 383 3.93 31.04 -5.39
N ARG A 384 4.82 32.00 -5.67
CA ARG A 384 4.81 32.77 -6.92
C ARG A 384 5.07 31.91 -8.16
N ALA A 385 5.95 30.91 -8.08
CA ALA A 385 6.22 30.00 -9.19
C ALA A 385 5.06 29.04 -9.48
N LEU A 386 4.28 28.65 -8.47
CA LEU A 386 3.12 27.77 -8.66
C LEU A 386 1.87 28.52 -9.14
N ALA A 387 1.70 29.79 -8.75
CA ALA A 387 0.48 30.54 -9.02
C ALA A 387 0.04 30.57 -10.52
N PRO A 388 0.95 30.80 -11.51
CA PRO A 388 0.57 30.81 -12.91
C PRO A 388 0.05 29.46 -13.40
N VAL A 389 0.67 28.36 -12.99
CA VAL A 389 0.26 27.01 -13.41
C VAL A 389 -1.05 26.58 -12.74
N MET A 390 -1.30 26.97 -11.48
CA MET A 390 -2.58 26.66 -10.82
C MET A 390 -3.75 27.35 -11.52
N ARG A 391 -3.57 28.63 -11.92
CA ARG A 391 -4.56 29.35 -12.74
C ARG A 391 -4.76 28.73 -14.12
N GLU A 392 -3.69 28.21 -14.73
CA GLU A 392 -3.81 27.49 -16.00
C GLU A 392 -4.65 26.21 -15.83
N MET A 393 -4.44 25.45 -14.75
CA MET A 393 -5.18 24.21 -14.47
C MET A 393 -6.66 24.43 -14.18
N THR A 394 -7.04 25.62 -13.69
CA THR A 394 -8.45 25.99 -13.47
C THR A 394 -9.08 26.70 -14.67
N GLY A 395 -8.32 26.88 -15.76
CA GLY A 395 -8.78 27.50 -16.99
C GLY A 395 -9.64 26.59 -17.88
N SER A 396 -10.25 27.19 -18.90
CA SER A 396 -11.16 26.51 -19.83
C SER A 396 -10.52 25.32 -20.55
N LEU A 397 -9.26 25.42 -20.97
CA LEU A 397 -8.54 24.35 -21.65
C LEU A 397 -8.39 23.11 -20.76
N ALA A 398 -7.95 23.29 -19.51
CA ALA A 398 -7.85 22.18 -18.58
C ALA A 398 -9.23 21.57 -18.28
N GLY A 399 -10.26 22.42 -18.15
CA GLY A 399 -11.65 21.99 -18.01
C GLY A 399 -12.15 21.09 -19.16
N LEU A 400 -11.72 21.34 -20.40
CA LEU A 400 -12.05 20.46 -21.53
C LEU A 400 -11.49 19.04 -21.33
N PHE A 401 -10.27 18.91 -20.80
CA PHE A 401 -9.66 17.60 -20.53
C PHE A 401 -10.27 16.89 -19.33
N VAL A 402 -10.69 17.62 -18.28
CA VAL A 402 -11.38 17.01 -17.13
C VAL A 402 -12.69 16.35 -17.55
N ARG A 403 -13.43 16.99 -18.47
CA ARG A 403 -14.70 16.47 -19.02
C ARG A 403 -14.51 15.47 -20.17
N ALA A 404 -13.29 15.34 -20.70
CA ALA A 404 -13.02 14.42 -21.78
C ALA A 404 -13.05 12.96 -21.31
N ARG A 405 -13.63 12.09 -22.12
CA ARG A 405 -13.55 10.65 -21.88
C ARG A 405 -12.18 10.13 -22.32
N ARG A 406 -11.52 9.39 -21.43
CA ARG A 406 -10.27 8.71 -21.76
C ARG A 406 -10.53 7.50 -22.66
N GLU A 407 -9.95 7.50 -23.85
CA GLU A 407 -9.83 6.29 -24.68
C GLU A 407 -8.60 5.47 -24.26
N TRP A 408 -8.72 4.14 -24.29
CA TRP A 408 -7.66 3.20 -23.94
C TRP A 408 -7.18 2.42 -25.16
N ASP A 409 -5.89 2.08 -25.20
CA ASP A 409 -5.40 1.10 -26.14
C ASP A 409 -5.95 -0.30 -25.80
N PRO A 410 -6.05 -1.21 -26.79
CA PRO A 410 -6.36 -2.61 -26.55
C PRO A 410 -5.20 -3.39 -25.90
N VAL A 411 -4.39 -2.73 -25.07
CA VAL A 411 -3.27 -3.31 -24.32
C VAL A 411 -3.54 -3.15 -22.84
N ALA A 412 -3.36 -4.25 -22.09
CA ALA A 412 -3.50 -4.24 -20.64
C ALA A 412 -2.31 -4.88 -19.93
N ILE A 413 -1.96 -4.34 -18.76
CA ILE A 413 -1.05 -4.97 -17.80
C ILE A 413 -1.91 -5.66 -16.74
N HIS A 414 -1.64 -6.93 -16.50
CA HIS A 414 -2.34 -7.69 -15.48
C HIS A 414 -1.82 -7.34 -14.08
N TYR A 415 -2.73 -7.04 -13.16
CA TYR A 415 -2.47 -6.82 -11.73
C TYR A 415 -3.06 -7.97 -10.91
N SER A 416 -2.23 -8.50 -10.02
CA SER A 416 -2.58 -9.57 -9.08
C SER A 416 -1.92 -9.28 -7.74
N GLN A 417 -2.73 -8.92 -6.74
CA GLN A 417 -2.25 -8.75 -5.37
C GLN A 417 -1.63 -10.04 -4.80
N PRO A 418 -2.19 -11.25 -5.00
CA PRO A 418 -1.51 -12.49 -4.62
C PRO A 418 -0.13 -12.64 -5.27
N SER A 419 0.05 -12.20 -6.52
CA SER A 419 1.37 -12.21 -7.15
C SER A 419 2.32 -11.19 -6.51
N VAL A 420 1.83 -10.03 -6.06
CA VAL A 420 2.64 -9.06 -5.29
C VAL A 420 3.11 -9.69 -3.98
N GLN A 421 2.21 -10.34 -3.25
CA GLN A 421 2.48 -11.07 -2.01
C GLN A 421 3.57 -12.14 -2.19
N VAL A 422 3.40 -13.05 -3.16
CA VAL A 422 4.36 -14.12 -3.43
C VAL A 422 5.70 -13.58 -3.92
N ASN A 423 5.71 -12.62 -4.86
CA ASN A 423 6.97 -12.04 -5.35
C ASN A 423 7.76 -11.37 -4.24
N TRP A 424 7.10 -10.67 -3.31
CA TRP A 424 7.79 -10.06 -2.17
C TRP A 424 8.45 -11.12 -1.28
N LEU A 425 7.78 -12.25 -1.01
CA LEU A 425 8.37 -13.35 -0.24
C LEU A 425 9.59 -13.95 -0.91
N ILE A 426 9.50 -14.20 -2.23
CA ILE A 426 10.60 -14.76 -3.03
C ILE A 426 11.76 -13.78 -3.09
N GLU A 427 11.50 -12.50 -3.35
CA GLU A 427 12.56 -11.49 -3.45
C GLU A 427 13.26 -11.27 -2.11
N SER A 428 12.50 -11.29 -1.01
CA SER A 428 13.03 -11.06 0.34
C SER A 428 13.75 -12.28 0.94
N THR A 429 13.94 -13.38 0.20
CA THR A 429 14.83 -14.46 0.64
C THR A 429 16.28 -13.99 0.73
N GLY A 430 16.69 -13.12 -0.20
CA GLY A 430 18.04 -12.52 -0.23
C GLY A 430 18.35 -11.63 0.97
N ASP A 431 17.33 -11.05 1.61
CA ASP A 431 17.49 -10.22 2.81
C ASP A 431 17.68 -11.06 4.09
N GLY A 432 17.42 -12.37 4.02
CA GLY A 432 17.55 -13.32 5.13
C GLY A 432 16.88 -12.80 6.41
N ARG A 433 17.64 -12.82 7.51
CA ARG A 433 17.16 -12.37 8.83
C ARG A 433 16.75 -10.89 8.83
N THR A 434 17.23 -10.07 7.91
CA THR A 434 16.97 -8.62 7.90
C THR A 434 15.77 -8.16 7.06
N TRP A 435 14.91 -9.08 6.59
CA TRP A 435 13.75 -8.75 5.74
C TRP A 435 12.85 -7.62 6.28
N HIS A 436 12.73 -7.46 7.60
CA HIS A 436 11.92 -6.40 8.25
C HIS A 436 12.48 -4.98 8.01
N ARG A 437 13.73 -4.87 7.54
CA ARG A 437 14.39 -3.61 7.17
C ARG A 437 14.17 -3.17 5.74
N ARG A 438 13.36 -3.92 4.96
CA ARG A 438 12.90 -3.45 3.64
C ARG A 438 11.86 -2.33 3.82
N PHE A 439 12.28 -1.20 4.37
CA PHE A 439 11.42 -0.04 4.58
C PHE A 439 10.86 0.48 3.26
N SER A 440 9.78 1.25 3.32
CA SER A 440 9.09 1.81 2.16
C SER A 440 10.04 2.54 1.20
N SER A 441 11.03 3.27 1.73
CA SER A 441 12.07 3.94 0.95
C SER A 441 12.97 2.97 0.18
N TYR A 442 13.28 1.83 0.77
CA TYR A 442 14.03 0.74 0.13
C TYR A 442 13.16 0.05 -0.93
N GLU A 443 11.94 -0.35 -0.58
CA GLU A 443 10.99 -1.00 -1.50
C GLU A 443 10.69 -0.15 -2.73
N ALA A 444 10.54 1.17 -2.55
CA ALA A 444 10.28 2.10 -3.65
C ALA A 444 11.34 2.06 -4.76
N THR A 445 12.58 1.63 -4.44
CA THR A 445 13.71 1.65 -5.36
C THR A 445 14.30 0.27 -5.66
N HIS A 446 14.11 -0.71 -4.79
CA HIS A 446 14.75 -2.04 -4.88
C HIS A 446 13.75 -3.17 -5.18
N ASN A 447 12.45 -2.93 -5.07
CA ASN A 447 11.43 -3.94 -5.39
C ASN A 447 11.43 -4.27 -6.89
N ARG A 448 11.90 -5.46 -7.25
CA ARG A 448 12.09 -5.86 -8.66
C ARG A 448 10.76 -6.01 -9.40
N GLN A 449 9.73 -6.51 -8.72
CA GLN A 449 8.40 -6.66 -9.29
C GLN A 449 7.76 -5.30 -9.61
N ALA A 450 7.89 -4.34 -8.70
CA ALA A 450 7.44 -2.96 -8.92
C ALA A 450 8.24 -2.28 -10.03
N ALA A 451 9.57 -2.42 -10.02
CA ALA A 451 10.44 -1.90 -11.07
C ALA A 451 10.08 -2.47 -12.45
N GLY A 452 9.83 -3.78 -12.55
CA GLY A 452 9.39 -4.46 -13.76
C GLY A 452 8.06 -3.92 -14.29
N ARG A 453 7.06 -3.73 -13.42
CA ARG A 453 5.77 -3.11 -13.78
C ARG A 453 5.96 -1.69 -14.33
N VAL A 454 6.75 -0.86 -13.65
CA VAL A 454 7.05 0.51 -14.08
C VAL A 454 7.82 0.53 -15.40
N ALA A 455 8.74 -0.42 -15.61
CA ALA A 455 9.47 -0.57 -16.85
C ALA A 455 8.53 -0.90 -18.02
N TRP A 456 7.61 -1.85 -17.85
CA TRP A 456 6.60 -2.18 -18.86
C TRP A 456 5.70 -0.99 -19.19
N LEU A 457 5.19 -0.27 -18.19
CA LEU A 457 4.41 0.95 -18.40
C LEU A 457 5.17 1.98 -19.24
N ARG A 458 6.45 2.21 -18.93
CA ARG A 458 7.31 3.16 -19.67
C ARG A 458 7.61 2.68 -21.09
N GLN A 459 7.90 1.39 -21.27
CA GLN A 459 8.20 0.82 -22.59
C GLN A 459 6.99 0.89 -23.52
N LEU A 460 5.80 0.52 -23.03
CA LEU A 460 4.57 0.59 -23.83
C LEU A 460 4.26 2.03 -24.25
N ARG A 461 4.39 2.99 -23.31
CA ARG A 461 4.27 4.42 -23.63
C ARG A 461 5.26 4.87 -24.72
N ARG A 462 6.52 4.42 -24.66
CA ARG A 462 7.58 4.80 -25.63
C ARG A 462 7.40 4.18 -27.01
N ALA A 463 7.02 2.90 -27.10
CA ALA A 463 6.91 2.17 -28.36
C ALA A 463 5.98 2.87 -29.36
N ARG A 464 4.94 3.53 -28.86
CA ARG A 464 3.96 4.27 -29.67
C ARG A 464 4.37 5.70 -30.01
N VAL A 465 5.18 6.38 -29.20
CA VAL A 465 5.76 7.69 -29.61
C VAL A 465 6.57 7.52 -30.91
N ARG A 466 7.32 6.41 -31.04
CA ARG A 466 8.07 6.09 -32.26
C ARG A 466 7.18 5.65 -33.43
N GLY A 467 6.09 4.92 -33.16
CA GLY A 467 5.10 4.51 -34.17
C GLY A 467 4.23 5.67 -34.69
N GLY A 468 3.86 6.61 -33.83
CA GLY A 468 3.09 7.81 -34.16
C GLY A 468 3.89 8.80 -35.01
N ALA A 469 5.19 8.97 -34.74
CA ALA A 469 6.07 9.79 -35.57
C ALA A 469 6.19 9.30 -37.02
N ARG A 470 6.08 7.98 -37.27
CA ARG A 470 6.07 7.42 -38.63
C ARG A 470 4.68 7.41 -39.30
N ARG A 471 3.59 7.50 -38.52
CA ARG A 471 2.20 7.43 -39.03
C ARG A 471 1.46 8.78 -39.07
N LEU A 472 2.06 9.88 -38.64
CA LEU A 472 1.48 11.22 -38.75
C LEU A 472 1.24 11.70 -40.20
N ARG A 473 1.63 10.94 -41.23
CA ARG A 473 1.26 11.21 -42.63
C ARG A 473 -0.02 10.51 -43.12
N ARG A 474 -0.57 9.52 -42.41
CA ARG A 474 -1.84 8.87 -42.78
C ARG A 474 -2.60 8.37 -41.55
N ALA A 475 -3.72 9.05 -41.26
CA ALA A 475 -4.81 8.71 -40.34
C ALA A 475 -4.51 8.60 -38.83
N ARG A 476 -5.46 9.16 -38.07
CA ARG A 476 -5.49 9.38 -36.61
C ARG A 476 -5.23 8.09 -35.82
N ALA A 477 -4.26 8.11 -34.90
CA ALA A 477 -4.16 7.15 -33.81
C ALA A 477 -3.96 7.91 -32.48
N PRO A 478 -4.76 7.63 -31.43
CA PRO A 478 -4.64 8.32 -30.14
C PRO A 478 -3.38 7.90 -29.36
N ALA A 479 -2.99 8.74 -28.39
CA ALA A 479 -1.84 8.55 -27.51
C ALA A 479 -1.91 7.21 -26.74
N CYS A 480 -0.74 6.63 -26.42
CA CYS A 480 -0.69 5.32 -25.77
C CYS A 480 -1.17 5.37 -24.32
N ARG A 481 -2.20 4.58 -24.02
CA ARG A 481 -2.90 4.53 -22.73
C ARG A 481 -3.13 3.06 -22.39
N VAL A 482 -2.32 2.53 -21.48
CA VAL A 482 -2.34 1.11 -21.07
C VAL A 482 -3.23 0.93 -19.86
N ARG A 483 -4.20 0.02 -19.94
CA ARG A 483 -5.08 -0.29 -18.81
C ARG A 483 -4.42 -1.30 -17.87
N VAL A 484 -4.47 -1.08 -16.57
CA VAL A 484 -4.22 -2.15 -15.60
C VAL A 484 -5.51 -2.93 -15.37
N ARG A 485 -5.46 -4.27 -15.40
CA ARG A 485 -6.63 -5.14 -15.16
C ARG A 485 -6.39 -6.06 -13.98
N SER A 486 -7.32 -6.09 -13.02
CA SER A 486 -7.27 -7.01 -11.88
C SER A 486 -7.71 -8.43 -12.26
N ALA A 487 -7.02 -9.44 -11.72
CA ALA A 487 -7.38 -10.86 -11.83
C ALA A 487 -8.83 -11.15 -11.40
N ALA A 488 -9.34 -10.44 -10.38
CA ALA A 488 -10.68 -10.67 -9.82
C ALA A 488 -11.82 -10.49 -10.84
N ARG A 489 -11.64 -9.65 -11.87
CA ARG A 489 -12.62 -9.47 -12.95
C ARG A 489 -12.58 -10.57 -14.01
N LEU A 490 -11.44 -11.25 -14.19
CA LEU A 490 -11.29 -12.32 -15.19
C LEU A 490 -11.98 -13.62 -14.75
N PHE A 491 -12.02 -13.90 -13.45
CA PHE A 491 -12.65 -15.12 -12.91
C PHE A 491 -14.18 -15.07 -12.86
N ARG A 492 -14.81 -13.88 -12.77
CA ARG A 492 -16.29 -13.76 -12.85
C ARG A 492 -16.87 -14.23 -14.18
N ARG A 493 -16.09 -14.30 -15.26
CA ARG A 493 -16.55 -14.84 -16.56
C ARG A 493 -16.47 -16.36 -16.70
N ARG A 494 -15.90 -17.08 -15.73
CA ARG A 494 -15.78 -18.56 -15.75
C ARG A 494 -16.56 -19.28 -14.63
N GLY A 495 -17.43 -18.57 -13.92
CA GLY A 495 -18.37 -19.15 -12.95
C GLY A 495 -19.77 -19.28 -13.56
N GLY A 496 -19.95 -20.19 -14.50
CA GLY A 496 -21.24 -20.49 -15.12
C GLY A 496 -21.44 -21.99 -15.25
N CYS A 497 -22.14 -22.57 -14.27
CA CYS A 497 -22.80 -23.87 -14.21
C CYS A 497 -22.43 -24.92 -15.27
N GLY A 498 -21.80 -26.00 -14.82
CA GLY A 498 -21.84 -27.29 -15.53
C GLY A 498 -23.28 -27.82 -15.54
N ARG A 499 -23.86 -27.92 -16.72
CA ARG A 499 -25.08 -28.72 -16.96
C ARG A 499 -24.67 -30.06 -17.56
N HIS A 500 -25.16 -31.13 -16.95
CA HIS A 500 -25.15 -32.49 -17.49
C HIS A 500 -25.72 -32.54 -18.92
N PRO A 501 -25.13 -33.31 -19.85
CA PRO A 501 -25.73 -33.54 -21.15
C PRO A 501 -26.72 -34.71 -21.06
N GLY A 502 -28.00 -34.38 -20.95
CA GLY A 502 -29.11 -35.28 -21.24
C GLY A 502 -29.54 -35.14 -22.71
N SER A 503 -29.47 -36.25 -23.44
CA SER A 503 -30.34 -36.66 -24.54
C SER A 503 -31.01 -35.56 -25.39
N ARG A 504 -30.52 -35.35 -26.62
CA ARG A 504 -31.40 -34.99 -27.74
C ARG A 504 -30.98 -35.75 -29.00
N ALA A 505 -31.95 -36.52 -29.48
CA ALA A 505 -32.01 -37.20 -30.76
C ALA A 505 -31.67 -36.24 -31.91
N ARG A 506 -30.93 -36.74 -32.89
CA ARG A 506 -30.83 -36.17 -34.22
C ARG A 506 -31.57 -37.07 -35.19
N ASP A 507 -32.67 -36.56 -35.72
CA ASP A 507 -33.14 -36.98 -37.03
C ASP A 507 -32.17 -36.44 -38.08
N ALA A 508 -31.53 -37.35 -38.81
CA ALA A 508 -30.96 -37.08 -40.12
C ALA A 508 -31.02 -38.37 -40.95
N ARG A 509 -31.83 -38.32 -42.00
CA ARG A 509 -31.95 -39.35 -43.03
C ARG A 509 -30.68 -39.40 -43.89
N GLY A 510 -30.32 -40.61 -44.33
CA GLY A 510 -29.85 -40.85 -45.70
C GLY A 510 -28.40 -41.30 -45.88
N GLY A 511 -28.25 -42.59 -46.21
CA GLY A 511 -27.13 -43.19 -46.99
C GLY A 511 -25.80 -43.35 -46.23
N GLY A 512 -25.10 -44.47 -46.25
CA GLY A 512 -25.20 -45.71 -47.01
C GLY A 512 -23.87 -46.47 -46.78
N ASP A 513 -24.00 -47.73 -46.39
CA ASP A 513 -23.16 -48.87 -46.73
C ASP A 513 -21.67 -49.00 -46.26
N ARG A 514 -21.41 -50.20 -45.71
CA ARG A 514 -20.17 -51.01 -45.58
C ARG A 514 -19.11 -50.72 -44.50
N GLY A 515 -18.81 -51.78 -43.72
CA GLY A 515 -17.42 -52.23 -43.50
C GLY A 515 -16.90 -52.34 -42.05
N ILE A 516 -17.16 -53.48 -41.41
CA ILE A 516 -16.43 -54.11 -40.28
C ILE A 516 -15.01 -54.57 -40.77
N PRO A 517 -13.95 -54.92 -39.97
CA PRO A 517 -13.78 -55.10 -38.50
C PRO A 517 -12.50 -54.50 -37.84
N LEU A 518 -12.47 -54.63 -36.50
CA LEU A 518 -11.29 -54.69 -35.59
C LEU A 518 -10.32 -55.86 -35.90
N PRO A 519 -9.10 -55.90 -35.33
CA PRO A 519 -8.82 -56.64 -34.07
C PRO A 519 -7.88 -55.85 -33.13
N ALA A 520 -7.95 -55.90 -31.79
CA ALA A 520 -7.86 -56.99 -30.80
C ALA A 520 -6.43 -57.50 -30.50
N GLY A 521 -6.04 -57.43 -29.20
CA GLY A 521 -4.98 -58.21 -28.54
C GLY A 521 -3.61 -57.51 -28.44
N GLY A 522 -2.86 -57.54 -27.33
CA GLY A 522 -2.99 -58.20 -26.04
C GLY A 522 -1.66 -58.10 -25.25
N ARG A 523 -1.76 -58.09 -23.91
CA ARG A 523 -0.88 -58.67 -22.85
C ARG A 523 0.65 -58.59 -23.03
N ALA A 524 1.40 -57.88 -22.19
CA ALA A 524 1.80 -58.18 -20.78
C ALA A 524 2.98 -59.16 -20.62
N VAL A 525 3.75 -58.94 -19.53
CA VAL A 525 4.73 -59.83 -18.84
C VAL A 525 6.17 -59.75 -19.39
N ASP A 526 7.29 -59.76 -18.65
CA ASP A 526 7.72 -59.55 -17.25
C ASP A 526 9.27 -59.78 -17.24
N ARG A 527 9.92 -59.43 -16.12
CA ARG A 527 11.08 -60.10 -15.50
C ARG A 527 12.56 -59.80 -15.85
N THR A 528 13.18 -59.09 -14.88
CA THR A 528 14.30 -59.50 -13.97
C THR A 528 15.77 -59.65 -14.42
N ARG A 529 16.66 -59.01 -13.62
CA ARG A 529 17.82 -59.52 -12.81
C ARG A 529 18.92 -58.44 -12.76
N ALA A 530 19.37 -57.88 -11.62
CA ALA A 530 20.05 -58.39 -10.40
C ALA A 530 21.58 -58.63 -10.55
N ARG A 531 22.36 -58.03 -9.62
CA ARG A 531 23.68 -58.40 -9.00
C ARG A 531 24.63 -57.18 -8.88
N HIS A 532 24.96 -56.70 -7.67
CA HIS A 532 25.97 -57.10 -6.65
C HIS A 532 27.35 -56.42 -6.81
N GLY A 533 27.91 -55.92 -5.70
CA GLY A 533 29.35 -55.72 -5.53
C GLY A 533 29.77 -54.51 -4.67
N CYS A 534 30.10 -54.75 -3.40
CA CYS A 534 31.05 -53.96 -2.58
C CYS A 534 32.25 -54.88 -2.29
N PRO A 535 33.46 -54.35 -2.07
CA PRO A 535 33.98 -54.37 -0.68
C PRO A 535 34.97 -53.23 -0.29
N ASP A 536 35.31 -53.24 1.00
CA ASP A 536 36.16 -52.38 1.83
C ASP A 536 37.69 -52.36 1.51
N GLY A 537 38.40 -51.40 2.13
CA GLY A 537 39.66 -51.72 2.86
C GLY A 537 40.85 -50.74 2.85
N GLY A 538 41.16 -50.14 4.03
CA GLY A 538 42.50 -49.80 4.58
C GLY A 538 43.30 -48.61 3.97
N GLY A 539 44.12 -47.81 4.68
CA GLY A 539 44.55 -47.71 6.08
C GLY A 539 45.78 -46.77 6.22
N LEU A 540 46.01 -46.25 7.45
CA LEU A 540 47.30 -45.82 8.08
C LEU A 540 48.00 -44.53 7.57
N GLU A 541 48.08 -43.44 8.38
CA GLU A 541 49.12 -43.05 9.38
C GLU A 541 50.00 -41.90 8.83
N ALA A 542 50.56 -40.90 9.53
CA ALA A 542 50.64 -40.51 10.94
C ALA A 542 51.18 -39.05 11.06
N ARG A 543 50.86 -38.37 12.18
CA ARG A 543 51.70 -37.41 12.97
C ARG A 543 52.07 -36.05 12.30
N ARG A 544 52.22 -34.90 12.98
CA ARG A 544 52.24 -34.49 14.41
C ARG A 544 52.20 -32.93 14.49
N ARG A 545 51.41 -32.43 15.46
CA ARG A 545 51.71 -31.40 16.49
C ARG A 545 51.97 -29.90 16.17
N ARG A 546 51.17 -29.09 16.90
CA ARG A 546 51.45 -27.88 17.74
C ARG A 546 51.64 -26.54 16.98
N ARG A 547 50.81 -25.51 17.18
CA ARG A 547 50.43 -24.64 18.35
C ARG A 547 51.23 -23.32 18.38
N GLY A 548 50.52 -22.19 18.53
CA GLY A 548 50.99 -20.89 19.06
C GLY A 548 51.34 -19.87 17.97
N VAL A 549 50.48 -18.91 17.60
CA VAL A 549 50.16 -17.62 18.26
C VAL A 549 51.36 -16.67 18.37
N GLY A 550 51.28 -15.52 17.69
CA GLY A 550 52.17 -14.37 17.86
C GLY A 550 51.85 -13.21 16.91
N ASN A 551 51.07 -12.25 17.39
CA ASN A 551 51.16 -10.81 17.04
C ASN A 551 51.94 -10.17 18.24
N PRO A 552 52.55 -8.95 18.22
CA PRO A 552 52.15 -7.73 17.50
C PRO A 552 53.33 -6.79 17.10
N GLY A 553 53.04 -5.57 16.60
CA GLY A 553 53.99 -4.47 16.72
C GLY A 553 53.85 -3.30 15.74
N ARG A 554 53.56 -2.11 16.26
CA ARG A 554 53.45 -0.82 15.55
C ARG A 554 54.84 -0.18 15.32
N GLY A 555 55.00 0.70 14.32
CA GLY A 555 56.14 1.62 14.26
C GLY A 555 56.26 2.51 13.02
N ARG A 556 55.90 3.80 13.20
CA ARG A 556 56.16 5.06 12.47
C ARG A 556 57.24 5.12 11.36
N GLY A 557 57.01 5.99 10.36
CA GLY A 557 58.08 6.78 9.72
C GLY A 557 57.84 7.33 8.30
N GLY A 558 57.74 8.66 8.16
CA GLY A 558 58.56 9.43 7.21
C GLY A 558 58.20 9.58 5.73
N ALA A 559 57.78 10.81 5.37
CA ALA A 559 58.24 11.65 4.24
C ALA A 559 58.00 11.29 2.74
N ARG A 560 57.52 12.33 2.02
CA ARG A 560 57.28 12.59 0.58
C ARG A 560 58.61 12.86 -0.22
N PRO A 561 58.58 13.22 -1.54
CA PRO A 561 57.88 12.76 -2.76
C PRO A 561 58.94 12.54 -3.92
N PRO A 562 58.68 12.52 -5.28
CA PRO A 562 58.12 13.65 -6.07
C PRO A 562 57.42 13.33 -7.44
N ARG A 563 56.90 14.43 -8.04
CA ARG A 563 56.66 14.77 -9.46
C ARG A 563 55.34 14.41 -10.16
N ALA A 564 54.71 15.49 -10.62
CA ALA A 564 53.64 15.60 -11.60
C ALA A 564 54.22 15.74 -13.02
N CYS A 565 53.42 15.40 -14.04
CA CYS A 565 53.40 16.07 -15.36
C CYS A 565 52.03 15.90 -16.04
N ASP A 566 51.73 16.87 -16.91
CA ASP A 566 50.43 17.38 -17.36
C ASP A 566 49.70 16.70 -18.55
N ARG A 567 48.37 16.99 -18.61
CA ARG A 567 47.41 17.19 -19.76
C ARG A 567 46.83 15.99 -20.55
N PRO A 568 45.68 16.12 -21.29
CA PRO A 568 44.63 17.19 -21.39
C PRO A 568 43.15 16.62 -21.32
N PRO A 569 42.07 17.45 -21.46
CA PRO A 569 40.71 17.09 -21.03
C PRO A 569 39.82 16.50 -22.14
N GLN A 570 38.90 15.59 -21.78
CA GLN A 570 37.81 15.13 -22.65
C GLN A 570 36.42 15.33 -22.01
N ARG A 571 35.61 16.08 -22.77
CA ARG A 571 34.14 16.28 -22.76
C ARG A 571 33.32 15.50 -21.73
N ALA A 572 32.69 16.25 -20.82
CA ALA A 572 31.60 15.78 -19.98
C ALA A 572 30.31 15.58 -20.80
N THR A 573 29.90 14.33 -20.98
CA THR A 573 28.54 13.98 -21.40
C THR A 573 27.57 14.16 -20.22
N LEU A 574 26.61 15.08 -20.39
CA LEU A 574 25.45 15.29 -19.51
C LEU A 574 24.68 13.97 -19.30
N ARG A 575 24.62 13.50 -18.05
CA ARG A 575 23.64 12.49 -17.62
C ARG A 575 22.31 13.20 -17.32
N PRO A 576 21.16 12.68 -17.78
CA PRO A 576 19.87 13.24 -17.40
C PRO A 576 19.51 12.86 -15.95
N ASP A 577 19.14 13.88 -15.16
CA ASP A 577 18.73 13.77 -13.77
C ASP A 577 17.53 12.84 -13.57
N ARG A 578 17.62 11.99 -12.54
CA ARG A 578 16.56 11.07 -12.11
C ARG A 578 15.55 11.79 -11.19
N PRO A 579 14.26 11.88 -11.54
CA PRO A 579 13.27 12.63 -10.73
C PRO A 579 12.90 12.01 -9.36
N GLY A 580 13.36 10.80 -9.05
CA GLY A 580 12.90 10.04 -7.87
C GLY A 580 13.70 10.24 -6.57
N GLU A 581 14.92 10.77 -6.63
CA GLU A 581 15.80 10.82 -5.44
C GLU A 581 15.51 12.00 -4.50
N ARG A 582 14.86 13.08 -5.00
CA ARG A 582 14.52 14.23 -4.15
C ARG A 582 13.28 14.01 -3.28
N TYR A 583 12.37 13.12 -3.68
CA TYR A 583 11.12 12.90 -2.95
C TYR A 583 11.35 12.17 -1.61
N ASN A 584 12.29 11.22 -1.57
CA ASN A 584 12.59 10.49 -0.33
C ASN A 584 13.44 11.29 0.68
N ARG A 585 14.12 12.36 0.27
CA ARG A 585 14.89 13.22 1.20
C ARG A 585 14.01 14.19 1.98
N ALA A 586 12.86 14.56 1.45
CA ALA A 586 11.91 15.45 2.12
C ALA A 586 11.08 14.75 3.23
N LEU A 587 11.14 13.42 3.30
CA LEU A 587 10.47 12.60 4.32
C LEU A 587 11.40 12.17 5.47
N ALA A 588 12.64 12.66 5.52
CA ALA A 588 13.53 12.44 6.65
C ALA A 588 13.23 13.48 7.75
N PRO A 589 13.01 13.09 9.02
CA PRO A 589 12.83 14.05 10.10
C PRO A 589 14.10 14.89 10.26
N ASP A 590 13.95 16.21 10.19
CA ASP A 590 14.97 17.17 10.60
C ASP A 590 15.31 16.92 12.07
N ARG A 591 16.50 16.36 12.30
CA ARG A 591 17.09 16.19 13.63
C ARG A 591 17.68 17.53 14.09
N SER A 592 16.88 18.58 14.18
CA SER A 592 17.29 19.80 14.87
C SER A 592 16.09 20.61 15.36
N ARG A 593 15.77 20.44 16.66
CA ARG A 593 15.17 21.41 17.61
C ARG A 593 14.29 20.69 18.64
N ARG A 594 14.97 20.05 19.61
CA ARG A 594 14.36 19.74 20.91
C ARG A 594 14.31 21.04 21.71
N HIS A 595 13.16 21.70 21.78
CA HIS A 595 12.90 22.67 22.84
C HIS A 595 12.03 22.04 23.92
N ARG A 596 12.63 21.90 25.10
CA ARG A 596 11.96 21.60 26.36
C ARG A 596 10.84 22.63 26.58
N ARG A 597 9.60 22.18 26.74
CA ARG A 597 8.55 22.99 27.37
C ARG A 597 8.46 22.59 28.83
N ALA A 598 8.88 23.51 29.68
CA ALA A 598 8.59 23.51 31.11
C ALA A 598 7.15 23.99 31.32
N ASP A 599 6.48 23.35 32.25
CA ASP A 599 5.14 23.64 32.77
C ASP A 599 5.15 24.94 33.60
N PRO A 600 4.30 25.95 33.31
CA PRO A 600 4.22 27.15 34.13
C PRO A 600 2.84 27.22 34.82
N ARG A 601 2.69 26.58 35.98
CA ARG A 601 1.71 27.03 36.99
C ARG A 601 2.28 26.93 38.40
N ARG A 602 2.15 28.06 39.11
CA ARG A 602 2.31 28.29 40.57
C ARG A 602 3.72 28.65 41.08
N ARG A 603 4.00 29.96 41.10
CA ARG A 603 4.59 30.63 42.26
C ARG A 603 4.08 32.07 42.37
N SER A 604 3.42 32.39 43.47
CA SER A 604 3.43 33.70 44.10
C SER A 604 2.88 33.59 45.52
N GLY A 605 3.60 34.13 46.49
CA GLY A 605 3.13 34.34 47.85
C GLY A 605 4.02 33.70 48.92
N GLY A 606 5.16 34.34 49.22
CA GLY A 606 5.88 34.09 50.46
C GLY A 606 5.24 34.83 51.62
N VAL A 607 5.35 34.28 52.83
CA VAL A 607 5.63 34.95 54.11
C VAL A 607 5.95 33.82 55.10
N SER A 608 7.07 33.93 55.81
CA SER A 608 7.34 33.22 57.07
C SER A 608 7.15 34.27 58.18
N PRO A 609 6.67 33.91 59.40
CA PRO A 609 7.65 33.42 60.38
C PRO A 609 7.15 32.36 61.37
N ALA A 610 8.11 31.56 61.83
CA ALA A 610 8.32 31.01 63.18
C ALA A 610 7.12 30.75 64.12
N ARG A 611 6.98 29.49 64.55
CA ARG A 611 7.02 28.98 65.96
C ARG A 611 6.71 27.47 65.96
N GLY A 612 7.55 26.66 66.61
CA GLY A 612 7.30 25.22 66.85
C GLY A 612 6.34 24.98 68.03
N PRO A 613 6.36 23.82 68.71
CA PRO A 613 6.84 22.49 68.31
C PRO A 613 5.82 21.35 68.60
N GLY A 614 6.03 20.17 68.00
CA GLY A 614 5.89 18.88 68.70
C GLY A 614 4.59 18.06 68.62
N ARG A 615 4.79 16.78 68.24
CA ARG A 615 4.04 15.54 68.58
C ARG A 615 2.63 15.43 67.98
N LYS A 616 2.19 14.33 67.37
CA LYS A 616 2.54 12.89 67.41
C LYS A 616 2.57 12.30 66.01
#